data_AF-A0A2N3A7C6-F1
#
_entry.id   AF-A0A2N3A7C6-F1
#
_cell.length_a   1.000
_cell.length_b   1.000
_cell.length_c   1.000
_cell.angle_alpha   90.00
_cell.angle_beta   90.00
_cell.angle_gamma   90.00
#
_symmetry.space_group_name_H-M   'P 1'
#
loop_
_entity.id
_entity.type
_entity.pdbx_description
1 polymer ?
#
loop_
_entity_poly.entity_id
_entity_poly.type
_entity_poly.pdbx_seq_one_letter_code
_entity_poly.pdbx_strand_id
1 'polypeptide(L)'
;MIKQFFLLINIISIFFYQLFFSSDVTVKQTLPSTIAPNGEVTVTFTITKGDVAGFAMLKQTIPPGFIVEPVENKGATFSFKDQIVKYIWMSLPQDNAFTISYKLKNVSQDAGNYSLDGKFSYLANNEKNNIDIPTANFSVSSGEELPQIVNETETKEPTSTSKTEIAELSIGRTIDKISENKFKVSIAISKQNVDGFAKLTEIIPNEFSASQDKSQGGVFSFENGEVKLLWLTIPSQDNFTASYFIETTSASGNKSISGVFSYLEGEETKKYAINSSSFNVDFNNEIVENTTTKEKQETSLQEKVTNENSKNIDNTSKKKEEDKKPITTTPAPETGITYKVQVGAFRENIVVDKFKKKFNLKENLNLENHEGWTKLTAGSFNEYKSARDKRNMVRNNVKTAFVTAYNKGNRITVQEALMISNQKWVN
;
A
#
# COMPACT_ATOMS: atom_id res chain seq x y z
N MET A 1 -33.05 43.03 -31.29
CA MET A 1 -32.51 43.33 -29.95
C MET A 1 -33.22 42.59 -28.82
N ILE A 2 -34.56 42.50 -28.78
CA ILE A 2 -35.29 41.78 -27.69
C ILE A 2 -34.88 40.29 -27.55
N LYS A 3 -34.65 39.58 -28.65
CA LYS A 3 -34.23 38.16 -28.64
C LYS A 3 -32.81 37.97 -28.07
N GLN A 4 -31.91 38.92 -28.30
CA GLN A 4 -30.55 38.90 -27.75
C GLN A 4 -30.55 39.22 -26.25
N PHE A 5 -31.50 40.05 -25.79
CA PHE A 5 -31.71 40.32 -24.38
C PHE A 5 -32.22 39.09 -23.60
N PHE A 6 -33.17 38.34 -24.17
CA PHE A 6 -33.60 37.06 -23.58
C PHE A 6 -32.49 36.01 -23.56
N LEU A 7 -31.63 35.96 -24.59
CA LEU A 7 -30.47 35.06 -24.60
C LEU A 7 -29.50 35.39 -23.46
N LEU A 8 -29.22 36.69 -23.25
CA LEU A 8 -28.31 37.16 -22.19
C LEU A 8 -28.84 36.81 -20.79
N ILE A 9 -30.14 36.98 -20.55
CA ILE A 9 -30.79 36.61 -19.28
C ILE A 9 -30.72 35.09 -19.01
N ASN A 10 -30.88 34.25 -20.04
CA ASN A 10 -30.74 32.81 -19.87
C ASN A 10 -29.29 32.40 -19.56
N ILE A 11 -28.30 33.03 -20.20
CA ILE A 11 -26.87 32.78 -19.94
C ILE A 11 -26.50 33.24 -18.52
N ILE A 12 -26.99 34.40 -18.09
CA ILE A 12 -26.80 34.91 -16.71
C ILE A 12 -27.46 33.97 -15.69
N SER A 13 -28.66 33.47 -15.99
CA SER A 13 -29.37 32.53 -15.10
C SER A 13 -28.63 31.19 -14.96
N ILE A 14 -28.01 30.69 -16.04
CA ILE A 14 -27.15 29.50 -16.01
C ILE A 14 -25.86 29.76 -15.21
N PHE A 15 -25.29 30.97 -15.33
CA PHE A 15 -24.10 31.37 -14.57
C PHE A 15 -24.39 31.50 -13.07
N PHE A 16 -25.54 32.05 -12.69
CA PHE A 16 -25.99 32.09 -11.30
C PHE A 16 -26.39 30.71 -10.77
N TYR A 17 -26.91 29.81 -11.61
CA TYR A 17 -27.15 28.41 -11.20
C TYR A 17 -25.84 27.74 -10.73
N GLN A 18 -24.72 27.92 -11.44
CA GLN A 18 -23.44 27.35 -10.98
C GLN A 18 -22.93 27.95 -9.66
N LEU A 19 -23.29 29.20 -9.34
CA LEU A 19 -22.92 29.88 -8.09
C LEU A 19 -23.72 29.41 -6.86
N PHE A 20 -24.90 28.82 -7.05
CA PHE A 20 -25.76 28.35 -5.93
C PHE A 20 -25.81 26.82 -5.77
N PHE A 21 -25.25 26.05 -6.72
CA PHE A 21 -25.31 24.58 -6.72
C PHE A 21 -23.97 23.86 -6.47
N SER A 22 -22.93 24.55 -6.00
CA SER A 22 -21.79 23.86 -5.39
C SER A 22 -22.18 23.39 -3.99
N SER A 23 -22.59 22.14 -3.86
CA SER A 23 -22.85 21.54 -2.55
C SER A 23 -21.57 21.52 -1.73
N ASP A 24 -21.49 22.38 -0.72
CA ASP A 24 -20.32 22.47 0.16
C ASP A 24 -20.07 21.15 0.88
N VAL A 25 -18.79 20.77 0.96
CA VAL A 25 -18.37 19.61 1.73
C VAL A 25 -18.59 19.93 3.21
N THR A 26 -19.29 19.06 3.93
CA THR A 26 -19.53 19.23 5.37
C THR A 26 -19.26 17.96 6.14
N VAL A 27 -18.79 18.11 7.38
CA VAL A 27 -18.54 17.01 8.31
C VAL A 27 -19.25 17.29 9.62
N LYS A 28 -20.18 16.42 9.99
CA LYS A 28 -20.89 16.47 11.27
C LYS A 28 -20.41 15.34 12.17
N GLN A 29 -19.91 15.68 13.34
CA GLN A 29 -19.52 14.73 14.37
C GLN A 29 -20.61 14.62 15.44
N THR A 30 -20.87 13.41 15.90
CA THR A 30 -21.80 13.14 17.00
C THR A 30 -21.22 12.10 17.95
N LEU A 31 -21.37 12.33 19.25
CA LEU A 31 -21.13 11.34 20.29
C LEU A 31 -22.02 11.63 21.51
N PRO A 32 -22.24 10.64 22.41
CA PRO A 32 -22.86 10.88 23.70
C PRO A 32 -22.04 11.87 24.55
N SER A 33 -22.72 12.75 25.29
CA SER A 33 -22.08 13.75 26.16
C SER A 33 -21.42 13.16 27.41
N THR A 34 -21.68 11.88 27.72
CA THR A 34 -21.18 11.22 28.94
C THR A 34 -20.77 9.78 28.64
N ILE A 35 -19.63 9.37 29.19
CA ILE A 35 -19.09 8.01 29.13
C ILE A 35 -18.95 7.49 30.56
N ALA A 36 -19.44 6.28 30.84
CA ALA A 36 -19.23 5.64 32.14
C ALA A 36 -17.74 5.28 32.35
N PRO A 37 -17.27 5.11 33.60
CA PRO A 37 -15.95 4.52 33.85
C PRO A 37 -15.78 3.20 33.12
N ASN A 38 -14.64 3.02 32.43
CA ASN A 38 -14.37 1.84 31.58
C ASN A 38 -15.43 1.59 30.49
N GLY A 39 -16.29 2.59 30.23
CA GLY A 39 -17.34 2.53 29.24
C GLY A 39 -16.81 2.72 27.81
N GLU A 40 -17.62 2.28 26.85
CA GLU A 40 -17.39 2.52 25.44
C GLU A 40 -18.56 3.29 24.83
N VAL A 41 -18.26 4.24 23.96
CA VAL A 41 -19.27 4.97 23.17
C VAL A 41 -18.87 4.99 21.70
N THR A 42 -19.84 5.16 20.82
CA THR A 42 -19.59 5.29 19.39
C THR A 42 -19.49 6.76 19.00
N VAL A 43 -18.36 7.15 18.41
CA VAL A 43 -18.18 8.45 17.76
C VAL A 43 -18.53 8.28 16.28
N THR A 44 -19.46 9.09 15.79
CA THR A 44 -20.01 8.98 14.43
C THR A 44 -19.77 10.27 13.65
N PHE A 45 -19.28 10.13 12.42
CA PHE A 45 -19.13 11.22 11.47
C PHE A 45 -20.04 11.02 10.27
N THR A 46 -20.84 12.03 9.95
CA THR A 46 -21.59 12.10 8.69
C THR A 46 -20.92 13.12 7.79
N ILE A 47 -20.37 12.64 6.68
CA ILE A 47 -19.69 13.46 5.67
C ILE A 47 -20.65 13.65 4.50
N THR A 48 -20.96 14.90 4.16
CA THR A 48 -21.59 15.27 2.90
C THR A 48 -20.48 15.73 1.96
N LYS A 49 -20.25 15.00 0.87
CA LYS A 49 -19.06 15.20 0.01
C LYS A 49 -19.28 16.13 -1.17
N GLY A 50 -20.53 16.51 -1.45
CA GLY A 50 -20.90 17.21 -2.68
C GLY A 50 -20.35 16.51 -3.93
N ASP A 51 -19.67 17.26 -4.79
CA ASP A 51 -19.06 16.74 -6.03
C ASP A 51 -17.67 16.12 -5.83
N VAL A 52 -17.13 16.13 -4.60
CA VAL A 52 -15.81 15.56 -4.31
C VAL A 52 -15.90 14.03 -4.35
N ALA A 53 -15.01 13.40 -5.12
CA ALA A 53 -14.93 11.95 -5.28
C ALA A 53 -13.54 11.36 -5.02
N GLY A 54 -12.50 12.21 -4.99
CA GLY A 54 -11.10 11.80 -4.94
C GLY A 54 -10.57 11.54 -3.54
N PHE A 55 -9.27 11.79 -3.37
CA PHE A 55 -8.57 11.57 -2.11
C PHE A 55 -9.13 12.43 -0.98
N ALA A 56 -9.32 11.82 0.19
CA ALA A 56 -9.70 12.52 1.41
C ALA A 56 -9.10 11.86 2.65
N MET A 57 -8.96 12.63 3.72
CA MET A 57 -8.47 12.18 5.01
C MET A 57 -9.27 12.83 6.14
N LEU A 58 -9.82 12.03 7.04
CA LEU A 58 -10.28 12.50 8.34
C LEU A 58 -9.18 12.21 9.36
N LYS A 59 -8.78 13.22 10.12
CA LYS A 59 -7.87 13.11 11.27
C LYS A 59 -8.60 13.57 12.52
N GLN A 60 -8.52 12.82 13.61
CA GLN A 60 -9.02 13.26 14.91
C GLN A 60 -8.00 12.94 16.01
N THR A 61 -7.78 13.89 16.89
CA THR A 61 -6.98 13.71 18.10
C THR A 61 -7.86 13.14 19.20
N ILE A 62 -7.36 12.09 19.83
CA ILE A 62 -7.98 11.40 20.96
C ILE A 62 -7.23 11.85 22.23
N PRO A 63 -7.92 12.10 23.34
CA PRO A 63 -7.27 12.40 24.61
C PRO A 63 -6.53 11.20 25.21
N PRO A 64 -5.54 11.44 26.08
CA PRO A 64 -4.86 10.36 26.78
C PRO A 64 -5.85 9.59 27.63
N GLY A 65 -5.61 8.29 27.79
CA GLY A 65 -6.51 7.41 28.55
C GLY A 65 -7.68 6.86 27.76
N PHE A 66 -7.74 7.11 26.44
CA PHE A 66 -8.71 6.48 25.55
C PHE A 66 -8.02 5.67 24.46
N ILE A 67 -8.66 4.57 24.08
CA ILE A 67 -8.32 3.79 22.89
C ILE A 67 -9.51 3.78 21.94
N VAL A 68 -9.25 3.47 20.66
CA VAL A 68 -10.31 3.37 19.67
C VAL A 68 -10.28 2.07 18.87
N GLU A 69 -11.45 1.66 18.41
CA GLU A 69 -11.63 0.53 17.50
C GLU A 69 -12.53 0.95 16.32
N PRO A 70 -12.16 0.65 15.06
CA PRO A 70 -12.98 1.00 13.91
C PRO A 70 -14.28 0.20 13.90
N VAL A 71 -15.39 0.82 13.50
CA VAL A 71 -16.71 0.17 13.39
C VAL A 71 -17.19 0.17 11.94
N GLU A 72 -17.24 1.34 11.31
CA GLU A 72 -17.63 1.51 9.92
C GLU A 72 -16.68 2.52 9.28
N ASN A 73 -16.03 2.10 8.19
CA ASN A 73 -14.96 2.88 7.57
C ASN A 73 -15.34 3.36 6.15
N LYS A 74 -16.44 2.87 5.56
CA LYS A 74 -16.88 3.21 4.19
C LYS A 74 -15.74 3.25 3.18
N GLY A 75 -14.90 2.22 3.18
CA GLY A 75 -13.77 2.09 2.25
C GLY A 75 -12.52 2.91 2.58
N ALA A 76 -12.47 3.62 3.71
CA ALA A 76 -11.22 4.21 4.19
C ALA A 76 -10.31 3.17 4.83
N THR A 77 -9.01 3.40 4.68
CA THR A 77 -7.98 2.79 5.53
C THR A 77 -8.01 3.49 6.88
N PHE A 78 -8.22 2.72 7.94
CA PHE A 78 -8.21 3.20 9.32
C PHE A 78 -6.83 3.02 9.96
N SER A 79 -6.40 3.98 10.76
CA SER A 79 -5.25 3.82 11.67
C SER A 79 -5.46 4.61 12.97
N PHE A 80 -4.92 4.08 14.06
CA PHE A 80 -4.85 4.76 15.35
C PHE A 80 -3.45 4.58 15.93
N LYS A 81 -2.74 5.69 16.09
CA LYS A 81 -1.38 5.70 16.67
C LYS A 81 -1.12 7.07 17.29
N ASP A 82 -0.41 7.10 18.41
CA ASP A 82 -0.05 8.34 19.12
C ASP A 82 -1.28 9.20 19.41
N GLN A 83 -2.37 8.52 19.79
CA GLN A 83 -3.69 9.09 20.05
C GLN A 83 -4.31 9.84 18.86
N ILE A 84 -3.88 9.55 17.64
CA ILE A 84 -4.44 10.15 16.43
C ILE A 84 -5.16 9.07 15.64
N VAL A 85 -6.45 9.29 15.43
CA VAL A 85 -7.27 8.54 14.47
C VAL A 85 -7.09 9.12 13.08
N LYS A 86 -6.88 8.26 12.09
CA LYS A 86 -6.96 8.64 10.68
C LYS A 86 -7.85 7.68 9.91
N TYR A 87 -8.73 8.24 9.09
CA TYR A 87 -9.40 7.57 7.98
C TYR A 87 -8.88 8.17 6.69
N ILE A 88 -8.39 7.33 5.77
CA ILE A 88 -7.83 7.78 4.49
C ILE A 88 -8.58 7.10 3.36
N TRP A 89 -9.22 7.90 2.51
CA TRP A 89 -9.87 7.47 1.28
C TRP A 89 -9.00 7.80 0.08
N MET A 90 -8.75 6.82 -0.78
CA MET A 90 -8.23 7.08 -2.12
C MET A 90 -9.32 7.65 -3.04
N SER A 91 -10.56 7.22 -2.83
CA SER A 91 -11.76 7.76 -3.44
C SER A 91 -12.89 7.70 -2.41
N LEU A 92 -13.63 8.81 -2.29
CA LEU A 92 -14.80 8.89 -1.42
C LEU A 92 -15.92 7.96 -1.94
N PRO A 93 -16.79 7.45 -1.03
CA PRO A 93 -17.98 6.70 -1.41
C PRO A 93 -18.82 7.40 -2.48
N GLN A 94 -19.53 6.63 -3.30
CA GLN A 94 -20.38 7.19 -4.37
C GLN A 94 -21.58 7.98 -3.81
N ASP A 95 -22.06 7.60 -2.62
CA ASP A 95 -23.16 8.29 -1.95
C ASP A 95 -22.77 9.73 -1.62
N ASN A 96 -23.68 10.69 -1.91
CA ASN A 96 -23.44 12.11 -1.63
C ASN A 96 -23.26 12.42 -0.14
N ALA A 97 -23.82 11.56 0.73
CA ALA A 97 -23.55 11.57 2.15
C ALA A 97 -23.28 10.14 2.62
N PHE A 98 -22.29 9.98 3.49
CA PHE A 98 -21.95 8.69 4.07
C PHE A 98 -21.50 8.86 5.52
N THR A 99 -21.60 7.77 6.27
CA THR A 99 -21.29 7.75 7.70
C THR A 99 -20.17 6.79 7.99
N ILE A 100 -19.19 7.23 8.78
CA ILE A 100 -18.17 6.39 9.40
C ILE A 100 -18.26 6.49 10.92
N SER A 101 -17.72 5.48 11.61
CA SER A 101 -17.72 5.47 13.07
C SER A 101 -16.59 4.62 13.65
N TYR A 102 -16.16 5.00 14.85
CA TYR A 102 -15.31 4.18 15.70
C TYR A 102 -15.88 4.13 17.13
N LYS A 103 -15.51 3.08 17.87
CA LYS A 103 -15.73 3.00 19.32
C LYS A 103 -14.61 3.73 20.04
N LEU A 104 -14.96 4.64 20.95
CA LEU A 104 -14.07 5.28 21.90
C LEU A 104 -14.22 4.56 23.25
N LYS A 105 -13.14 3.99 23.77
CA LYS A 105 -13.14 3.27 25.05
C LYS A 105 -12.27 4.01 26.05
N ASN A 106 -12.84 4.31 27.22
CA ASN A 106 -12.06 4.83 28.35
C ASN A 106 -11.28 3.69 28.99
N VAL A 107 -9.96 3.86 29.12
CA VAL A 107 -9.06 2.93 29.79
C VAL A 107 -8.30 3.53 30.98
N SER A 108 -8.39 4.84 31.24
CA SER A 108 -7.64 5.48 32.34
C SER A 108 -8.40 5.63 33.65
N GLN A 109 -9.71 5.33 33.70
CA GLN A 109 -10.60 5.51 34.87
C GLN A 109 -10.69 6.95 35.40
N ASP A 110 -9.99 7.91 34.80
CA ASP A 110 -10.01 9.30 35.22
C ASP A 110 -11.38 9.93 34.90
N ALA A 111 -12.02 10.49 35.91
CA ALA A 111 -13.18 11.34 35.74
C ALA A 111 -12.73 12.73 35.27
N GLY A 112 -13.49 13.34 34.37
CA GLY A 112 -13.12 14.64 33.83
C GLY A 112 -13.89 15.05 32.59
N ASN A 113 -13.58 16.25 32.11
CA ASN A 113 -14.10 16.76 30.85
C ASN A 113 -13.03 16.62 29.77
N TYR A 114 -13.44 16.16 28.61
CA TYR A 114 -12.58 15.85 27.48
C TYR A 114 -13.16 16.44 26.20
N SER A 115 -12.29 16.70 25.24
CA SER A 115 -12.66 17.21 23.92
C SER A 115 -12.06 16.32 22.81
N LEU A 116 -12.75 16.27 21.67
CA LEU A 116 -12.27 15.64 20.46
C LEU A 116 -12.15 16.69 19.36
N ASP A 117 -10.92 16.97 18.94
CA ASP A 117 -10.60 17.90 17.85
C ASP A 117 -10.26 17.15 16.57
N GLY A 118 -10.74 17.63 15.42
CA GLY A 118 -10.55 16.93 14.17
C GLY A 118 -10.49 17.83 12.95
N LYS A 119 -9.99 17.26 11.86
CA LYS A 119 -9.86 17.90 10.55
C LYS A 119 -10.20 16.92 9.45
N PHE A 120 -10.94 17.38 8.46
CA PHE A 120 -11.19 16.67 7.23
C PHE A 120 -10.48 17.39 6.08
N SER A 121 -9.57 16.70 5.40
CA SER A 121 -8.83 17.19 4.25
C SER A 121 -9.29 16.46 2.99
N TYR A 122 -9.44 17.14 1.87
CA TYR A 122 -9.79 16.51 0.59
C TYR A 122 -9.14 17.24 -0.59
N LEU A 123 -9.05 16.56 -1.72
CA LEU A 123 -8.57 17.15 -2.97
C LEU A 123 -9.75 17.57 -3.85
N ALA A 124 -9.79 18.84 -4.23
CA ALA A 124 -10.73 19.36 -5.21
C ALA A 124 -9.98 20.27 -6.19
N ASN A 125 -10.22 20.12 -7.49
CA ASN A 125 -9.52 20.86 -8.55
C ASN A 125 -7.98 20.78 -8.44
N ASN A 126 -7.45 19.63 -8.00
CA ASN A 126 -6.03 19.39 -7.70
C ASN A 126 -5.44 20.24 -6.55
N GLU A 127 -6.27 20.90 -5.76
CA GLU A 127 -5.85 21.64 -4.57
C GLU A 127 -6.35 20.97 -3.29
N LYS A 128 -5.49 21.00 -2.26
CA LYS A 128 -5.82 20.46 -0.94
C LYS A 128 -6.71 21.46 -0.19
N ASN A 129 -7.90 21.01 0.14
CA ASN A 129 -8.87 21.74 0.93
C ASN A 129 -8.96 21.11 2.32
N ASN A 130 -9.24 21.93 3.34
CA ASN A 130 -9.36 21.49 4.73
C ASN A 130 -10.65 22.05 5.35
N ILE A 131 -11.30 21.23 6.17
CA ILE A 131 -12.45 21.58 6.99
C ILE A 131 -12.09 21.20 8.42
N ASP A 132 -12.15 22.17 9.34
CA ASP A 132 -12.08 21.88 10.75
C ASP A 132 -13.40 21.27 11.21
N ILE A 133 -13.31 20.15 11.94
CA ILE A 133 -14.48 19.46 12.50
C ILE A 133 -14.81 20.15 13.83
N PRO A 134 -16.06 20.58 14.07
CA PRO A 134 -16.43 21.21 15.33
C PRO A 134 -16.04 20.35 16.53
N THR A 135 -15.33 20.95 17.48
CA THR A 135 -14.87 20.29 18.70
C THR A 135 -16.07 19.71 19.45
N ALA A 136 -15.98 18.41 19.77
CA ALA A 136 -17.02 17.74 20.54
C ALA A 136 -16.54 17.49 21.98
N ASN A 137 -17.32 17.95 22.95
CA ASN A 137 -17.01 17.82 24.37
C ASN A 137 -17.82 16.68 25.00
N PHE A 138 -17.20 15.94 25.92
CA PHE A 138 -17.85 14.88 26.69
C PHE A 138 -17.24 14.76 28.09
N SER A 139 -17.98 14.18 29.02
CA SER A 139 -17.50 13.91 30.38
C SER A 139 -17.39 12.42 30.67
N VAL A 140 -16.42 12.04 31.50
CA VAL A 140 -16.37 10.73 32.14
C VAL A 140 -16.92 10.88 33.55
N SER A 141 -18.00 10.16 33.88
CA SER A 141 -18.57 10.20 35.23
C SER A 141 -17.67 9.46 36.21
N SER A 142 -17.38 10.02 37.38
CA SER A 142 -16.86 9.23 38.50
C SER A 142 -17.95 8.26 38.93
N GLY A 143 -17.62 6.99 39.12
CA GLY A 143 -18.57 6.03 39.67
C GLY A 143 -18.79 6.31 41.15
N GLU A 144 -19.54 7.36 41.48
CA GLU A 144 -20.23 7.65 42.75
C GLU A 144 -20.82 9.08 42.71
N GLU A 145 -22.08 9.23 43.13
CA GLU A 145 -22.79 10.52 43.26
C GLU A 145 -22.33 11.32 44.50
N LEU A 146 -22.48 12.67 44.38
CA LEU A 146 -22.62 13.76 45.38
C LEU A 146 -21.46 14.80 45.48
N PRO A 147 -21.76 16.10 45.77
CA PRO A 147 -21.68 17.20 44.78
C PRO A 147 -20.67 18.35 45.06
N GLN A 148 -20.38 19.12 43.99
CA GLN A 148 -19.94 20.54 43.84
C GLN A 148 -18.76 21.07 44.70
N ILE A 149 -17.82 21.85 44.14
CA ILE A 149 -17.89 23.33 44.08
C ILE A 149 -17.01 23.88 42.94
N VAL A 150 -17.57 24.88 42.27
CA VAL A 150 -17.00 25.77 41.25
C VAL A 150 -15.92 26.66 41.87
N ASN A 151 -14.81 26.89 41.17
CA ASN A 151 -14.22 28.23 41.15
C ASN A 151 -13.44 28.48 39.86
N GLU A 152 -13.94 29.48 39.16
CA GLU A 152 -13.41 30.17 38.01
C GLU A 152 -12.25 31.08 38.46
N THR A 153 -11.13 31.07 37.76
CA THR A 153 -10.21 32.23 37.75
C THR A 153 -9.52 32.36 36.40
N GLU A 154 -9.69 33.56 35.86
CA GLU A 154 -9.18 34.12 34.63
C GLU A 154 -7.64 34.27 34.57
N THR A 155 -7.15 34.11 33.33
CA THR A 155 -6.15 34.93 32.61
C THR A 155 -4.69 34.99 33.09
N LYS A 156 -3.76 34.58 32.20
CA LYS A 156 -2.81 35.49 31.50
C LYS A 156 -1.92 34.74 30.50
N GLU A 157 -1.82 35.28 29.29
CA GLU A 157 -0.70 35.04 28.35
C GLU A 157 0.65 35.32 29.01
N PRO A 158 1.74 34.76 28.43
CA PRO A 158 2.65 35.66 27.74
C PRO A 158 3.14 35.15 26.38
N THR A 159 3.40 36.13 25.51
CA THR A 159 3.99 36.04 24.17
C THR A 159 5.53 36.05 24.22
N SER A 160 6.12 35.50 23.14
CA SER A 160 7.48 35.75 22.60
C SER A 160 8.59 34.82 23.15
N THR A 161 9.53 34.28 22.37
CA THR A 161 10.17 34.75 21.14
C THR A 161 10.78 33.55 20.40
N SER A 162 10.77 33.63 19.07
CA SER A 162 11.47 32.74 18.15
C SER A 162 12.99 32.70 18.37
N LYS A 163 13.56 31.50 18.26
CA LYS A 163 14.98 31.32 17.99
C LYS A 163 15.12 30.24 16.92
N THR A 164 15.62 30.64 15.76
CA THR A 164 15.98 29.75 14.65
C THR A 164 17.13 28.87 15.11
N GLU A 165 16.86 27.58 15.28
CA GLU A 165 17.85 26.56 15.59
C GLU A 165 18.07 25.73 14.32
N ILE A 166 19.30 25.76 13.82
CA ILE A 166 19.69 25.10 12.56
C ILE A 166 19.67 23.59 12.82
N ALA A 167 18.85 22.83 12.08
CA ALA A 167 18.75 21.39 12.23
C ALA A 167 20.09 20.70 11.91
N GLU A 168 20.74 20.09 12.90
CA GLU A 168 21.88 19.20 12.68
C GLU A 168 21.37 17.79 12.33
N LEU A 169 21.53 17.40 11.06
CA LEU A 169 21.26 16.05 10.56
C LEU A 169 22.59 15.36 10.22
N SER A 170 22.84 14.19 10.83
CA SER A 170 23.99 13.34 10.55
C SER A 170 23.53 11.92 10.24
N ILE A 171 24.02 11.37 9.12
CA ILE A 171 23.65 10.04 8.66
C ILE A 171 24.90 9.26 8.28
N GLY A 172 25.05 8.06 8.87
CA GLY A 172 26.16 7.14 8.59
C GLY A 172 25.66 5.79 8.09
N ARG A 173 26.39 5.19 7.14
CA ARG A 173 26.18 3.82 6.66
C ARG A 173 27.30 2.91 7.12
N THR A 174 26.94 1.74 7.66
CA THR A 174 27.86 0.62 7.88
C THR A 174 27.41 -0.60 7.07
N ILE A 175 28.36 -1.41 6.63
CA ILE A 175 28.12 -2.63 5.86
C ILE A 175 28.85 -3.78 6.54
N ASP A 176 28.10 -4.69 7.14
CA ASP A 176 28.63 -5.83 7.88
C ASP A 176 28.47 -7.11 7.05
N LYS A 177 29.57 -7.85 6.83
CA LYS A 177 29.53 -9.16 6.16
C LYS A 177 28.89 -10.19 7.09
N ILE A 178 27.81 -10.82 6.65
CA ILE A 178 27.09 -11.88 7.39
C ILE A 178 27.53 -13.26 6.88
N SER A 179 27.71 -13.40 5.58
CA SER A 179 28.30 -14.57 4.89
C SER A 179 29.03 -14.09 3.62
N GLU A 180 29.63 -15.03 2.87
CA GLU A 180 30.32 -14.72 1.60
C GLU A 180 29.45 -13.94 0.59
N ASN A 181 28.14 -14.16 0.65
CA ASN A 181 27.21 -13.63 -0.33
C ASN A 181 26.09 -12.77 0.27
N LYS A 182 26.13 -12.48 1.59
CA LYS A 182 25.12 -11.70 2.30
C LYS A 182 25.76 -10.65 3.19
N PHE A 183 25.27 -9.42 3.07
CA PHE A 183 25.71 -8.27 3.84
C PHE A 183 24.51 -7.60 4.51
N LYS A 184 24.70 -7.09 5.72
CA LYS A 184 23.75 -6.25 6.42
C LYS A 184 24.18 -4.80 6.26
N VAL A 185 23.29 -3.98 5.73
CA VAL A 185 23.49 -2.53 5.62
C VAL A 185 22.71 -1.86 6.74
N SER A 186 23.41 -1.08 7.57
CA SER A 186 22.81 -0.33 8.68
C SER A 186 22.99 1.17 8.45
N ILE A 187 21.90 1.93 8.59
CA ILE A 187 21.84 3.37 8.41
C ILE A 187 21.53 4.01 9.75
N ALA A 188 22.54 4.59 10.38
CA ALA A 188 22.41 5.33 11.63
C ALA A 188 22.03 6.78 11.32
N ILE A 189 20.91 7.24 11.87
CA ILE A 189 20.35 8.57 11.65
C ILE A 189 20.31 9.28 13.00
N SER A 190 21.05 10.39 13.09
CA SER A 190 21.01 11.36 14.19
C SER A 190 20.37 12.64 13.67
N LYS A 191 19.24 13.03 14.22
CA LYS A 191 18.44 14.17 13.77
C LYS A 191 18.01 15.05 14.93
N GLN A 192 17.95 16.36 14.69
CA GLN A 192 17.23 17.32 15.53
C GLN A 192 16.20 18.04 14.66
N ASN A 193 14.99 18.25 15.20
CA ASN A 193 13.91 18.99 14.52
C ASN A 193 13.47 18.44 13.14
N VAL A 194 13.69 17.15 12.87
CA VAL A 194 13.14 16.46 11.70
C VAL A 194 12.00 15.55 12.14
N ASP A 195 10.80 15.88 11.69
CA ASP A 195 9.56 15.14 11.92
C ASP A 195 8.82 14.84 10.60
N GLY A 196 7.71 14.12 10.68
CA GLY A 196 6.88 13.84 9.51
C GLY A 196 7.58 12.99 8.45
N PHE A 197 7.47 13.40 7.19
CA PHE A 197 7.85 12.55 6.06
C PHE A 197 9.37 12.50 5.88
N ALA A 198 9.89 11.28 5.76
CA ALA A 198 11.26 11.04 5.37
C ALA A 198 11.38 9.88 4.40
N LYS A 199 12.39 9.92 3.54
CA LYS A 199 12.67 8.85 2.57
C LYS A 199 14.17 8.62 2.48
N LEU A 200 14.59 7.40 2.72
CA LEU A 200 15.92 6.92 2.34
C LEU A 200 15.82 6.30 0.94
N THR A 201 16.79 6.60 0.08
CA THR A 201 16.99 5.94 -1.21
C THR A 201 18.46 5.57 -1.34
N GLU A 202 18.75 4.31 -1.60
CA GLU A 202 20.08 3.72 -1.66
C GLU A 202 20.26 3.01 -2.99
N ILE A 203 21.30 3.36 -3.74
CA ILE A 203 21.66 2.71 -5.00
C ILE A 203 22.56 1.53 -4.65
N ILE A 204 22.06 0.33 -4.89
CA ILE A 204 22.72 -0.93 -4.68
C ILE A 204 23.43 -1.32 -5.98
N PRO A 205 24.68 -1.82 -5.92
CA PRO A 205 25.38 -2.34 -7.09
C PRO A 205 24.54 -3.37 -7.84
N ASN A 206 24.73 -3.43 -9.16
CA ASN A 206 24.20 -4.51 -9.99
C ASN A 206 24.59 -5.88 -9.41
N GLU A 207 23.77 -6.89 -9.69
CA GLU A 207 23.98 -8.28 -9.25
C GLU A 207 23.72 -8.52 -7.75
N PHE A 208 23.15 -7.54 -7.05
CA PHE A 208 22.61 -7.71 -5.70
C PHE A 208 21.09 -7.66 -5.73
N SER A 209 20.49 -8.47 -4.85
CA SER A 209 19.12 -8.31 -4.38
C SER A 209 19.13 -7.65 -3.01
N ALA A 210 18.04 -7.00 -2.61
CA ALA A 210 17.89 -6.45 -1.27
C ALA A 210 16.59 -6.90 -0.61
N SER A 211 16.62 -7.10 0.70
CA SER A 211 15.46 -7.49 1.51
C SER A 211 15.39 -6.71 2.82
N GLN A 212 14.17 -6.57 3.35
CA GLN A 212 13.92 -5.79 4.57
C GLN A 212 14.55 -6.45 5.81
N ASP A 213 15.13 -5.64 6.70
CA ASP A 213 15.43 -6.00 8.09
C ASP A 213 14.60 -5.10 9.04
N LYS A 214 15.24 -4.14 9.75
CA LYS A 214 14.54 -3.23 10.66
C LYS A 214 14.21 -1.92 9.95
N SER A 215 12.94 -1.73 9.59
CA SER A 215 12.51 -0.52 8.88
C SER A 215 12.13 0.66 9.79
N GLN A 216 12.04 0.45 11.11
CA GLN A 216 11.63 1.49 12.08
C GLN A 216 10.30 2.17 11.70
N GLY A 217 9.33 1.36 11.23
CA GLY A 217 8.02 1.84 10.79
C GLY A 217 7.98 2.42 9.38
N GLY A 218 9.11 2.39 8.66
CA GLY A 218 9.18 2.74 7.24
C GLY A 218 8.73 1.59 6.34
N VAL A 219 8.25 1.93 5.15
CA VAL A 219 7.92 0.96 4.10
C VAL A 219 9.17 0.69 3.26
N PHE A 220 9.63 -0.56 3.25
CA PHE A 220 10.78 -0.98 2.44
C PHE A 220 10.34 -1.41 1.04
N SER A 221 11.14 -1.06 0.03
CA SER A 221 11.04 -1.63 -1.33
C SER A 221 12.42 -1.70 -1.98
N PHE A 222 12.62 -2.67 -2.88
CA PHE A 222 13.80 -2.77 -3.72
C PHE A 222 13.38 -2.97 -5.18
N GLU A 223 13.73 -2.03 -6.05
CA GLU A 223 13.42 -2.08 -7.48
C GLU A 223 14.49 -1.33 -8.27
N ASN A 224 14.86 -1.84 -9.45
CA ASN A 224 15.85 -1.21 -10.35
C ASN A 224 17.20 -0.88 -9.69
N GLY A 225 17.67 -1.74 -8.77
CA GLY A 225 18.90 -1.50 -8.02
C GLY A 225 18.78 -0.43 -6.94
N GLU A 226 17.57 0.05 -6.62
CA GLU A 226 17.35 1.04 -5.57
C GLU A 226 16.61 0.43 -4.37
N VAL A 227 17.21 0.50 -3.19
CA VAL A 227 16.49 0.33 -1.93
C VAL A 227 15.81 1.65 -1.56
N LYS A 228 14.53 1.59 -1.19
CA LYS A 228 13.79 2.73 -0.64
C LYS A 228 13.19 2.35 0.70
N LEU A 229 13.36 3.23 1.69
CA LEU A 229 12.61 3.22 2.94
C LEU A 229 11.84 4.53 3.04
N LEU A 230 10.51 4.46 3.10
CA LEU A 230 9.63 5.62 3.20
C LEU A 230 8.93 5.66 4.56
N TRP A 231 9.18 6.73 5.31
CA TRP A 231 8.49 7.06 6.55
C TRP A 231 7.48 8.17 6.29
N LEU A 232 6.21 7.93 6.61
CA LEU A 232 5.19 8.99 6.69
C LEU A 232 5.38 9.83 7.97
N THR A 233 5.97 9.20 8.99
CA THR A 233 6.42 9.82 10.24
C THR A 233 7.70 9.11 10.63
N ILE A 234 8.83 9.81 10.47
CA ILE A 234 10.14 9.35 10.91
C ILE A 234 10.11 9.07 12.44
N PRO A 235 10.88 8.09 12.96
CA PRO A 235 10.95 7.85 14.40
C PRO A 235 11.15 9.13 15.21
N SER A 236 10.43 9.27 16.33
CA SER A 236 10.52 10.46 17.19
C SER A 236 11.87 10.56 17.91
N GLN A 237 12.54 9.42 18.12
CA GLN A 237 13.87 9.37 18.71
C GLN A 237 14.87 10.16 17.87
N ASP A 238 15.72 10.95 18.53
CA ASP A 238 16.78 11.72 17.87
C ASP A 238 17.82 10.82 17.20
N ASN A 239 18.01 9.62 17.76
CA ASN A 239 18.93 8.62 17.24
C ASN A 239 18.18 7.31 16.98
N PHE A 240 18.24 6.81 15.74
CA PHE A 240 17.74 5.48 15.42
C PHE A 240 18.55 4.83 14.29
N THR A 241 18.40 3.53 14.14
CA THR A 241 19.04 2.77 13.06
C THR A 241 18.00 1.98 12.28
N ALA A 242 17.96 2.20 10.97
CA ALA A 242 17.25 1.36 10.01
C ALA A 242 18.24 0.43 9.32
N SER A 243 17.80 -0.78 8.95
CA SER A 243 18.67 -1.75 8.30
C SER A 243 17.93 -2.57 7.24
N TYR A 244 18.72 -3.10 6.30
CA TYR A 244 18.29 -4.03 5.27
C TYR A 244 19.44 -4.99 4.92
N PHE A 245 19.12 -6.08 4.23
CA PHE A 245 20.12 -7.02 3.73
C PHE A 245 20.32 -6.83 2.23
N ILE A 246 21.55 -7.04 1.77
CA ILE A 246 21.85 -7.26 0.35
C ILE A 246 22.50 -8.63 0.16
N GLU A 247 22.11 -9.32 -0.90
CA GLU A 247 22.59 -10.65 -1.22
C GLU A 247 22.94 -10.74 -2.70
N THR A 248 24.02 -11.45 -3.02
CA THR A 248 24.48 -11.68 -4.39
C THR A 248 24.68 -13.16 -4.66
N THR A 249 24.68 -13.55 -5.93
CA THR A 249 25.03 -14.91 -6.38
C THR A 249 26.16 -14.91 -7.41
N SER A 250 26.65 -13.74 -7.80
CA SER A 250 27.64 -13.61 -8.88
C SER A 250 28.58 -12.41 -8.73
N ALA A 251 28.26 -11.43 -7.89
CA ALA A 251 29.09 -10.25 -7.73
C ALA A 251 30.44 -10.59 -7.08
N SER A 252 31.51 -9.95 -7.56
CA SER A 252 32.84 -10.04 -6.94
C SER A 252 33.56 -8.70 -6.97
N GLY A 253 34.62 -8.59 -6.18
CA GLY A 253 35.49 -7.42 -6.11
C GLY A 253 34.90 -6.28 -5.28
N ASN A 254 35.49 -5.09 -5.44
CA ASN A 254 35.10 -3.90 -4.70
C ASN A 254 33.77 -3.33 -5.24
N LYS A 255 32.79 -3.16 -4.36
CA LYS A 255 31.47 -2.62 -4.64
C LYS A 255 31.20 -1.44 -3.70
N SER A 256 30.27 -0.58 -4.07
CA SER A 256 29.90 0.57 -3.24
C SER A 256 28.42 0.87 -3.25
N ILE A 257 27.91 1.35 -2.12
CA ILE A 257 26.53 1.81 -1.96
C ILE A 257 26.56 3.32 -1.78
N SER A 258 25.71 4.02 -2.51
CA SER A 258 25.48 5.46 -2.34
C SER A 258 24.00 5.73 -2.07
N GLY A 259 23.66 6.86 -1.46
CA GLY A 259 22.27 7.11 -1.12
C GLY A 259 21.95 8.55 -0.79
N VAL A 260 20.67 8.84 -0.70
CA VAL A 260 20.11 10.15 -0.35
C VAL A 260 19.01 9.96 0.67
N PHE A 261 19.04 10.78 1.72
CA PHE A 261 17.96 10.91 2.68
C PHE A 261 17.19 12.20 2.38
N SER A 262 15.88 12.10 2.15
CA SER A 262 15.00 13.25 1.93
C SER A 262 14.08 13.42 3.14
N TYR A 263 13.86 14.64 3.60
CA TYR A 263 13.01 14.94 4.75
C TYR A 263 12.32 16.29 4.58
N LEU A 264 11.29 16.56 5.37
CA LEU A 264 10.63 17.87 5.41
C LEU A 264 11.26 18.75 6.49
N GLU A 265 11.55 19.99 6.15
CA GLU A 265 11.89 21.06 7.09
C GLU A 265 10.86 22.18 6.85
N GLY A 266 9.87 22.27 7.73
CA GLY A 266 8.65 23.04 7.44
C GLY A 266 7.85 22.42 6.29
N GLU A 267 7.59 23.19 5.23
CA GLU A 267 6.88 22.72 4.03
C GLU A 267 7.81 22.32 2.88
N GLU A 268 9.12 22.51 3.04
CA GLU A 268 10.10 22.24 1.98
C GLU A 268 10.72 20.85 2.12
N THR A 269 10.91 20.17 0.98
CA THR A 269 11.69 18.93 0.93
C THR A 269 13.19 19.23 0.87
N LYS A 270 13.91 18.86 1.93
CA LYS A 270 15.37 18.87 1.97
C LYS A 270 15.93 17.51 1.59
N LYS A 271 17.16 17.50 1.05
CA LYS A 271 17.90 16.29 0.69
C LYS A 271 19.29 16.33 1.33
N TYR A 272 19.68 15.21 1.92
CA TYR A 272 20.99 14.96 2.49
C TYR A 272 21.65 13.81 1.73
N ALA A 273 22.77 14.08 1.07
CA ALA A 273 23.53 13.05 0.38
C ALA A 273 24.34 12.24 1.41
N ILE A 274 24.24 10.91 1.34
CA ILE A 274 24.97 10.01 2.22
C ILE A 274 26.24 9.60 1.48
N ASN A 275 27.40 9.80 2.11
CA ASN A 275 28.70 9.42 1.55
C ASN A 275 28.70 7.96 1.09
N SER A 276 29.39 7.68 -0.03
CA SER A 276 29.48 6.32 -0.57
C SER A 276 30.28 5.42 0.38
N SER A 277 29.79 4.20 0.60
CA SER A 277 30.47 3.19 1.43
C SER A 277 30.90 2.03 0.54
N SER A 278 32.19 1.69 0.56
CA SER A 278 32.74 0.58 -0.22
C SER A 278 32.88 -0.70 0.62
N PHE A 279 32.73 -1.85 -0.02
CA PHE A 279 32.88 -3.17 0.58
C PHE A 279 33.38 -4.17 -0.47
N ASN A 280 34.11 -5.21 -0.04
CA ASN A 280 34.62 -6.25 -0.94
C ASN A 280 33.72 -7.50 -0.89
N VAL A 281 33.50 -8.11 -2.05
CA VAL A 281 32.87 -9.42 -2.19
C VAL A 281 33.86 -10.42 -2.77
N ASP A 282 34.25 -11.38 -1.94
CA ASP A 282 35.14 -12.49 -2.30
C ASP A 282 34.30 -13.73 -2.68
N PHE A 283 33.56 -13.66 -3.78
CA PHE A 283 32.74 -14.78 -4.25
C PHE A 283 33.63 -15.85 -4.92
N ASN A 284 34.13 -16.81 -4.13
CA ASN A 284 34.84 -17.98 -4.64
C ASN A 284 33.83 -19.03 -5.08
N ASN A 285 33.66 -19.15 -6.41
CA ASN A 285 32.84 -20.19 -7.00
C ASN A 285 33.62 -21.52 -6.98
N GLU A 286 33.70 -22.19 -5.83
CA GLU A 286 34.15 -23.58 -5.78
C GLU A 286 33.06 -24.46 -6.38
N ILE A 287 33.15 -24.66 -7.69
CA ILE A 287 32.47 -25.74 -8.38
C ILE A 287 33.08 -27.04 -7.82
N VAL A 288 32.30 -27.77 -7.02
CA VAL A 288 32.59 -29.16 -6.68
C VAL A 288 32.45 -29.96 -7.97
N GLU A 289 33.52 -30.02 -8.74
CA GLU A 289 33.66 -30.87 -9.90
C GLU A 289 33.82 -32.31 -9.39
N ASN A 290 32.71 -33.05 -9.43
CA ASN A 290 32.68 -34.45 -9.11
C ASN A 290 33.45 -35.21 -10.20
N THR A 291 34.70 -35.58 -9.86
CA THR A 291 35.51 -36.67 -10.43
C THR A 291 35.42 -36.90 -11.94
N THR A 292 36.40 -36.39 -12.69
CA THR A 292 37.11 -37.19 -13.70
C THR A 292 38.57 -36.72 -13.79
N THR A 293 39.42 -37.55 -13.18
CA THR A 293 40.77 -37.94 -13.57
C THR A 293 41.44 -37.09 -14.68
N LYS A 294 42.43 -36.30 -14.27
CA LYS A 294 43.55 -35.95 -15.16
C LYS A 294 44.36 -37.21 -15.40
N GLU A 295 44.51 -37.59 -16.66
CA GLU A 295 45.72 -38.28 -17.08
C GLU A 295 46.22 -37.66 -18.37
N LYS A 296 47.45 -37.14 -18.30
CA LYS A 296 48.30 -36.94 -19.46
C LYS A 296 49.72 -37.30 -19.05
N GLN A 297 50.16 -38.51 -19.40
CA GLN A 297 51.53 -38.71 -19.88
C GLN A 297 51.66 -39.96 -20.76
N GLU A 298 52.20 -39.70 -21.96
CA GLU A 298 53.11 -40.51 -22.79
C GLU A 298 52.76 -41.95 -23.25
N THR A 299 52.58 -42.04 -24.58
CA THR A 299 53.30 -42.91 -25.53
C THR A 299 53.18 -44.44 -25.40
N SER A 300 52.47 -45.08 -26.35
CA SER A 300 53.09 -46.01 -27.32
C SER A 300 52.10 -46.46 -28.41
N LEU A 301 52.66 -46.84 -29.55
CA LEU A 301 52.01 -47.31 -30.77
C LEU A 301 51.18 -48.59 -30.58
N GLN A 302 50.04 -48.72 -31.27
CA GLN A 302 49.85 -49.63 -32.43
C GLN A 302 48.37 -49.79 -32.85
N GLU A 303 48.19 -49.59 -34.15
CA GLU A 303 47.34 -50.28 -35.13
C GLU A 303 45.88 -50.72 -34.86
N LYS A 304 45.08 -50.30 -35.87
CA LYS A 304 44.12 -51.07 -36.69
C LYS A 304 42.62 -51.01 -36.36
N VAL A 305 41.92 -50.39 -37.34
CA VAL A 305 40.82 -50.98 -38.15
C VAL A 305 39.49 -51.17 -37.40
N THR A 306 38.31 -50.78 -37.89
CA THR A 306 37.81 -50.25 -39.16
C THR A 306 36.29 -50.11 -38.99
N ASN A 307 35.69 -49.11 -39.65
CA ASN A 307 34.30 -49.01 -40.17
C ASN A 307 33.11 -49.44 -39.28
N GLU A 308 31.86 -49.01 -39.44
CA GLU A 308 31.10 -48.27 -40.45
C GLU A 308 29.85 -47.80 -39.67
N ASN A 309 29.47 -46.53 -39.74
CA ASN A 309 28.40 -46.01 -40.59
C ASN A 309 27.04 -46.75 -40.48
N SER A 310 26.02 -46.03 -39.99
CA SER A 310 24.85 -45.59 -40.79
C SER A 310 23.50 -45.64 -40.04
N LYS A 311 22.96 -44.43 -39.82
CA LYS A 311 21.59 -43.95 -40.15
C LYS A 311 20.33 -44.80 -39.84
N ASN A 312 19.52 -44.21 -38.94
CA ASN A 312 18.20 -43.57 -39.19
C ASN A 312 16.89 -44.40 -39.16
N ILE A 313 15.81 -43.65 -38.88
CA ILE A 313 14.35 -43.89 -39.09
C ILE A 313 13.66 -44.58 -37.90
N ASP A 314 12.44 -44.27 -37.46
CA ASP A 314 11.47 -43.15 -37.46
C ASP A 314 10.19 -43.74 -36.79
N ASN A 315 9.36 -42.89 -36.23
CA ASN A 315 7.89 -42.94 -36.25
C ASN A 315 6.99 -43.81 -35.29
N THR A 316 6.19 -43.05 -34.52
CA THR A 316 4.72 -43.08 -34.27
C THR A 316 3.94 -44.17 -33.44
N SER A 317 3.30 -43.67 -32.36
CA SER A 317 1.83 -43.59 -32.06
C SER A 317 1.00 -44.70 -31.33
N LYS A 318 0.08 -44.17 -30.48
CA LYS A 318 -1.20 -44.68 -29.86
C LYS A 318 -1.11 -45.57 -28.59
N LYS A 319 -2.03 -45.56 -27.59
CA LYS A 319 -3.19 -44.73 -27.15
C LYS A 319 -3.72 -45.31 -25.79
N LYS A 320 -4.14 -44.44 -24.85
CA LYS A 320 -5.08 -44.54 -23.67
C LYS A 320 -5.17 -45.78 -22.75
N GLU A 321 -5.12 -45.51 -21.44
CA GLU A 321 -6.21 -45.62 -20.41
C GLU A 321 -5.73 -44.87 -19.14
N GLU A 322 -6.25 -43.68 -18.82
CA GLU A 322 -7.40 -43.37 -17.93
C GLU A 322 -7.19 -43.79 -16.45
N ASP A 323 -6.63 -42.87 -15.65
CA ASP A 323 -6.75 -42.92 -14.20
C ASP A 323 -7.01 -41.51 -13.63
N LYS A 324 -7.94 -41.43 -12.68
CA LYS A 324 -8.58 -40.20 -12.19
C LYS A 324 -7.59 -39.35 -11.38
N LYS A 325 -7.33 -38.12 -11.83
CA LYS A 325 -6.72 -37.06 -11.00
C LYS A 325 -7.64 -35.84 -10.96
N PRO A 326 -7.81 -35.18 -9.80
CA PRO A 326 -8.41 -33.85 -9.77
C PRO A 326 -7.47 -32.93 -10.55
N ILE A 327 -7.98 -32.32 -11.62
CA ILE A 327 -7.24 -31.35 -12.40
C ILE A 327 -7.24 -30.05 -11.58
N THR A 328 -6.35 -29.98 -10.60
CA THR A 328 -5.92 -28.71 -10.02
C THR A 328 -4.93 -28.13 -11.02
N THR A 329 -5.39 -27.38 -12.02
CA THR A 329 -4.48 -26.52 -12.78
C THR A 329 -4.06 -25.39 -11.87
N THR A 330 -2.98 -25.62 -11.10
CA THR A 330 -2.20 -24.52 -10.54
C THR A 330 -1.69 -23.70 -11.73
N PRO A 331 -2.08 -22.42 -11.87
CA PRO A 331 -1.60 -21.61 -12.97
C PRO A 331 -0.07 -21.48 -12.88
N ALA A 332 0.61 -21.53 -14.02
CA ALA A 332 2.05 -21.25 -14.10
C ALA A 332 2.33 -19.85 -13.55
N PRO A 333 3.52 -19.60 -12.94
CA PRO A 333 3.88 -18.27 -12.45
C PRO A 333 3.74 -17.25 -13.58
N GLU A 334 2.80 -16.32 -13.40
CA GLU A 334 2.49 -15.30 -14.39
C GLU A 334 3.61 -14.26 -14.36
N THR A 335 4.32 -14.07 -15.48
CA THR A 335 5.39 -13.07 -15.60
C THR A 335 4.79 -11.73 -16.02
N GLY A 336 4.99 -10.68 -15.23
CA GLY A 336 4.54 -9.33 -15.56
C GLY A 336 3.09 -9.03 -15.18
N ILE A 337 2.46 -8.10 -15.91
CA ILE A 337 1.07 -7.69 -15.67
C ILE A 337 0.09 -8.64 -16.33
N THR A 338 -0.88 -9.11 -15.54
CA THR A 338 -1.93 -10.02 -16.01
C THR A 338 -3.30 -9.60 -15.49
N TYR A 339 -4.29 -9.61 -16.35
CA TYR A 339 -5.68 -9.27 -16.07
C TYR A 339 -6.56 -10.52 -16.10
N LYS A 340 -7.47 -10.66 -15.15
CA LYS A 340 -8.43 -11.77 -15.08
C LYS A 340 -9.84 -11.22 -14.86
N VAL A 341 -10.86 -11.92 -15.34
CA VAL A 341 -12.26 -11.51 -15.11
C VAL A 341 -12.82 -12.28 -13.93
N GLN A 342 -13.00 -11.65 -12.79
CA GLN A 342 -13.60 -12.31 -11.63
C GLN A 342 -15.11 -12.36 -11.77
N VAL A 343 -15.68 -13.56 -11.62
CA VAL A 343 -17.12 -13.85 -11.78
C VAL A 343 -17.79 -14.26 -10.48
N GLY A 344 -17.00 -14.60 -9.45
CA GLY A 344 -17.52 -14.92 -8.12
C GLY A 344 -16.42 -15.00 -7.07
N ALA A 345 -16.83 -14.90 -5.80
CA ALA A 345 -15.99 -15.11 -4.63
C ALA A 345 -16.81 -15.82 -3.55
N PHE A 346 -16.29 -16.91 -3.00
CA PHE A 346 -16.98 -17.77 -2.05
C PHE A 346 -16.08 -18.07 -0.85
N ARG A 347 -16.65 -18.09 0.36
CA ARG A 347 -15.94 -18.50 1.59
C ARG A 347 -15.89 -20.02 1.76
N GLU A 348 -16.77 -20.73 1.07
CA GLU A 348 -16.87 -22.18 1.09
C GLU A 348 -16.42 -22.78 -0.25
N ASN A 349 -16.09 -24.08 -0.24
CA ASN A 349 -15.71 -24.80 -1.45
C ASN A 349 -16.85 -24.78 -2.48
N ILE A 350 -16.59 -24.20 -3.64
CA ILE A 350 -17.54 -24.09 -4.75
C ILE A 350 -17.29 -25.18 -5.78
N VAL A 351 -18.36 -25.85 -6.23
CA VAL A 351 -18.29 -26.77 -7.38
C VAL A 351 -18.45 -25.96 -8.66
N VAL A 352 -17.37 -25.82 -9.43
CA VAL A 352 -17.29 -24.98 -10.64
C VAL A 352 -18.38 -25.32 -11.65
N ASP A 353 -18.68 -26.60 -11.87
CA ASP A 353 -19.70 -27.04 -12.83
C ASP A 353 -21.11 -26.59 -12.45
N LYS A 354 -21.41 -26.53 -11.15
CA LYS A 354 -22.70 -26.02 -10.66
C LYS A 354 -22.83 -24.53 -10.92
N PHE A 355 -21.76 -23.78 -10.73
CA PHE A 355 -21.71 -22.34 -11.04
C PHE A 355 -21.85 -22.08 -12.54
N LYS A 356 -21.11 -22.82 -13.38
CA LYS A 356 -21.22 -22.72 -14.85
C LYS A 356 -22.63 -23.00 -15.36
N LYS A 357 -23.28 -24.07 -14.87
CA LYS A 357 -24.67 -24.39 -15.23
C LYS A 357 -25.65 -23.31 -14.79
N LYS A 358 -25.51 -22.80 -13.56
CA LYS A 358 -26.41 -21.75 -13.01
C LYS A 358 -26.37 -20.46 -13.81
N PHE A 359 -25.18 -20.05 -14.25
CA PHE A 359 -24.98 -18.80 -14.99
C PHE A 359 -24.77 -19.03 -16.50
N ASN A 360 -25.10 -20.22 -17.01
CA ASN A 360 -24.98 -20.58 -18.43
C ASN A 360 -23.61 -20.19 -19.06
N LEU A 361 -22.53 -20.34 -18.28
CA LEU A 361 -21.17 -19.97 -18.71
C LEU A 361 -20.55 -21.11 -19.50
N LYS A 362 -20.17 -20.83 -20.75
CA LYS A 362 -19.54 -21.80 -21.67
C LYS A 362 -18.02 -21.86 -21.55
N GLU A 363 -17.42 -20.99 -20.76
CA GLU A 363 -15.97 -20.82 -20.64
C GLU A 363 -15.36 -21.66 -19.50
N ASN A 364 -14.05 -21.90 -19.59
CA ASN A 364 -13.30 -22.47 -18.48
C ASN A 364 -13.08 -21.41 -17.40
N LEU A 365 -13.31 -21.82 -16.15
CA LEU A 365 -13.14 -20.97 -14.99
C LEU A 365 -11.97 -21.50 -14.17
N ASN A 366 -11.15 -20.59 -13.68
CA ASN A 366 -10.01 -20.86 -12.83
C ASN A 366 -10.40 -20.58 -11.38
N LEU A 367 -9.89 -21.41 -10.47
CA LEU A 367 -10.03 -21.25 -9.03
C LEU A 367 -8.75 -20.66 -8.47
N GLU A 368 -8.88 -19.58 -7.71
CA GLU A 368 -7.77 -18.91 -7.04
C GLU A 368 -8.11 -18.69 -5.57
N ASN A 369 -7.14 -18.89 -4.68
CA ASN A 369 -7.28 -18.51 -3.28
C ASN A 369 -6.64 -17.14 -3.06
N HIS A 370 -7.36 -16.23 -2.41
CA HIS A 370 -6.82 -14.94 -2.01
C HIS A 370 -7.55 -14.47 -0.74
N GLU A 371 -6.78 -14.22 0.33
CA GLU A 371 -7.30 -13.76 1.63
C GLU A 371 -8.43 -14.66 2.17
N GLY A 372 -8.31 -15.98 2.00
CA GLY A 372 -9.30 -16.95 2.47
C GLY A 372 -10.58 -17.03 1.63
N TRP A 373 -10.65 -16.33 0.49
CA TRP A 373 -11.74 -16.46 -0.47
C TRP A 373 -11.34 -17.34 -1.64
N THR A 374 -12.23 -18.24 -2.02
CA THR A 374 -12.17 -18.97 -3.29
C THR A 374 -12.75 -18.07 -4.39
N LYS A 375 -11.86 -17.48 -5.19
CA LYS A 375 -12.20 -16.63 -6.32
C LYS A 375 -12.36 -17.48 -7.57
N LEU A 376 -13.41 -17.20 -8.34
CA LEU A 376 -13.63 -17.77 -9.66
C LEU A 376 -13.31 -16.70 -10.71
N THR A 377 -12.37 -17.02 -11.59
CA THR A 377 -11.93 -16.13 -12.67
C THR A 377 -12.15 -16.76 -14.05
N ALA A 378 -12.50 -15.95 -15.03
CA ALA A 378 -12.74 -16.35 -16.42
C ALA A 378 -11.61 -15.79 -17.30
N GLY A 379 -10.62 -16.63 -17.58
CA GLY A 379 -9.48 -16.29 -18.43
C GLY A 379 -8.40 -15.45 -17.75
N SER A 380 -7.28 -15.34 -18.45
CA SER A 380 -6.07 -14.60 -18.08
C SER A 380 -5.56 -13.86 -19.32
N PHE A 381 -5.29 -12.56 -19.22
CA PHE A 381 -5.06 -11.65 -20.35
C PHE A 381 -3.91 -10.70 -20.05
N ASN A 382 -3.03 -10.44 -21.01
CA ASN A 382 -1.94 -9.48 -20.84
C ASN A 382 -2.37 -8.03 -21.14
N GLU A 383 -3.55 -7.85 -21.75
CA GLU A 383 -4.10 -6.54 -22.09
C GLU A 383 -5.43 -6.27 -21.38
N TYR A 384 -5.58 -5.07 -20.83
CA TYR A 384 -6.79 -4.62 -20.17
C TYR A 384 -8.00 -4.64 -21.11
N LYS A 385 -7.82 -4.21 -22.36
CA LYS A 385 -8.89 -4.19 -23.36
C LYS A 385 -9.49 -5.60 -23.55
N SER A 386 -8.64 -6.61 -23.66
CA SER A 386 -9.05 -8.01 -23.85
C SER A 386 -9.80 -8.55 -22.63
N ALA A 387 -9.33 -8.25 -21.41
CA ALA A 387 -10.04 -8.60 -20.18
C ALA A 387 -11.39 -7.87 -20.05
N ARG A 388 -11.47 -6.60 -20.47
CA ARG A 388 -12.69 -5.80 -20.50
C ARG A 388 -13.71 -6.33 -21.51
N ASP A 389 -13.27 -6.66 -22.72
CA ASP A 389 -14.10 -7.29 -23.75
C ASP A 389 -14.66 -8.62 -23.23
N LYS A 390 -13.82 -9.41 -22.54
CA LYS A 390 -14.24 -10.63 -21.87
C LYS A 390 -15.28 -10.38 -20.79
N ARG A 391 -15.04 -9.42 -19.89
CA ARG A 391 -15.99 -9.02 -18.84
C ARG A 391 -17.35 -8.67 -19.43
N ASN A 392 -17.40 -7.92 -20.52
CA ASN A 392 -18.65 -7.53 -21.17
C ASN A 392 -19.43 -8.74 -21.69
N MET A 393 -18.75 -9.73 -22.30
CA MET A 393 -19.40 -10.98 -22.72
C MET A 393 -19.97 -11.76 -21.54
N VAL A 394 -19.23 -11.84 -20.43
CA VAL A 394 -19.63 -12.57 -19.22
C VAL A 394 -20.79 -11.89 -18.48
N ARG A 395 -20.84 -10.55 -18.52
CA ARG A 395 -21.90 -9.74 -17.89
C ARG A 395 -23.31 -9.99 -18.42
N ASN A 396 -23.44 -10.61 -19.59
CA ASN A 396 -24.74 -11.07 -20.10
C ASN A 396 -25.40 -12.08 -19.15
N ASN A 397 -24.60 -12.88 -18.43
CA ASN A 397 -25.11 -13.86 -17.47
C ASN A 397 -24.71 -13.56 -16.02
N VAL A 398 -23.54 -12.95 -15.79
CA VAL A 398 -23.02 -12.61 -14.45
C VAL A 398 -22.82 -11.10 -14.36
N LYS A 399 -23.88 -10.37 -14.00
CA LYS A 399 -23.89 -8.89 -13.94
C LYS A 399 -22.80 -8.30 -13.04
N THR A 400 -22.41 -9.04 -12.01
CA THR A 400 -21.39 -8.64 -11.01
C THR A 400 -19.95 -8.90 -11.47
N ALA A 401 -19.71 -9.41 -12.69
CA ALA A 401 -18.36 -9.69 -13.15
C ALA A 401 -17.53 -8.40 -13.32
N PHE A 402 -16.25 -8.45 -12.94
CA PHE A 402 -15.32 -7.32 -13.04
C PHE A 402 -13.90 -7.76 -13.40
N VAL A 403 -13.13 -6.83 -13.97
CA VAL A 403 -11.72 -7.06 -14.32
C VAL A 403 -10.85 -6.86 -13.09
N THR A 404 -9.85 -7.70 -12.99
CA THR A 404 -8.90 -7.76 -11.89
C THR A 404 -7.49 -7.82 -12.45
N ALA A 405 -6.50 -7.33 -11.71
CA ALA A 405 -5.14 -7.25 -12.22
C ALA A 405 -4.11 -7.80 -11.23
N TYR A 406 -3.04 -8.34 -11.77
CA TYR A 406 -1.97 -9.00 -11.04
C TYR A 406 -0.64 -8.56 -11.61
N ASN A 407 0.37 -8.38 -10.77
CA ASN A 407 1.76 -8.17 -11.16
C ASN A 407 2.59 -9.31 -10.57
N LYS A 408 3.16 -10.15 -11.44
CA LYS A 408 3.90 -11.36 -11.05
C LYS A 408 3.12 -12.27 -10.10
N GLY A 409 1.82 -12.45 -10.36
CA GLY A 409 0.91 -13.24 -9.54
C GLY A 409 0.35 -12.55 -8.29
N ASN A 410 0.88 -11.39 -7.89
CA ASN A 410 0.34 -10.61 -6.77
C ASN A 410 -0.79 -9.70 -7.22
N ARG A 411 -1.90 -9.69 -6.48
CA ARG A 411 -3.06 -8.85 -6.80
C ARG A 411 -2.70 -7.38 -6.65
N ILE A 412 -3.01 -6.58 -7.68
CA ILE A 412 -2.88 -5.12 -7.68
C ILE A 412 -4.16 -4.48 -8.24
N THR A 413 -4.29 -3.17 -8.15
CA THR A 413 -5.40 -2.46 -8.77
C THR A 413 -5.26 -2.45 -10.30
N VAL A 414 -6.38 -2.36 -11.01
CA VAL A 414 -6.38 -2.23 -12.48
C VAL A 414 -5.63 -0.97 -12.91
N GLN A 415 -5.73 0.12 -12.15
CA GLN A 415 -5.03 1.37 -12.46
C GLN A 415 -3.51 1.23 -12.30
N GLU A 416 -3.03 0.60 -11.24
CA GLU A 416 -1.59 0.26 -11.09
C GLU A 416 -1.11 -0.61 -12.25
N ALA A 417 -1.89 -1.62 -12.62
CA ALA A 417 -1.56 -2.49 -13.74
C ALA A 417 -1.49 -1.73 -15.06
N LEU A 418 -2.42 -0.81 -15.33
CA LEU A 418 -2.42 0.06 -16.50
C LEU A 418 -1.20 1.00 -16.52
N MET A 419 -0.79 1.54 -15.37
CA MET A 419 0.41 2.38 -15.25
C MET A 419 1.69 1.57 -15.51
N ILE A 420 1.83 0.39 -14.89
CA ILE A 420 3.01 -0.47 -15.04
C ILE A 420 3.12 -1.01 -16.47
N SER A 421 1.99 -1.39 -17.07
CA SER A 421 1.96 -1.91 -18.45
C SER A 421 1.88 -0.82 -19.53
N ASN A 422 1.83 0.46 -19.14
CA ASN A 422 1.60 1.60 -20.03
C ASN A 422 0.38 1.44 -20.95
N GLN A 423 -0.69 0.82 -20.43
CA GLN A 423 -1.94 0.60 -21.15
C GLN A 423 -2.99 1.65 -20.77
N LYS A 424 -3.94 1.91 -21.68
CA LYS A 424 -5.01 2.89 -21.45
C LYS A 424 -6.29 2.23 -20.94
N TRP A 425 -7.00 2.96 -20.10
CA TRP A 425 -8.37 2.60 -19.73
C TRP A 425 -9.29 2.67 -20.96
N VAL A 426 -10.10 1.63 -21.16
CA VAL A 426 -11.12 1.55 -22.20
C VAL A 426 -12.44 1.18 -21.55
N ASN A 427 -13.51 1.91 -21.90
CA ASN A 427 -14.85 1.76 -21.28
C ASN A 427 -15.56 0.48 -21.70
#